data_AF-L7JX44-F1
#
_entry.id   AF-L7JX44-F1
#
_cell.length_a   1.000
_cell.length_b   1.000
_cell.length_c   1.000
_cell.angle_alpha   90.00
_cell.angle_beta   90.00
_cell.angle_gamma   90.00
#
_symmetry.space_group_name_H-M   'P 1'
#
loop_
_entity.id
_entity.type
_entity.pdbx_description
1 polymer ?
#
loop_
_entity_poly.entity_id
_entity_poly.type
_entity_poly.pdbx_seq_one_letter_code
_entity_poly.pdbx_strand_id
1 'polypeptide(L)'
;MNILIKQIFYCRMRNTLESISLFEFQLDAANAKRLKNSFPLTNISIDYRMLDPALLLNMSNDIRTLKIAFDVGILTDRMKNRAIYKYEIKTLLSEQNEIEELTISLHFFREWVSLSFLPPNLKHLKITCFNFDLYSINAGDEKLNVKKLTIHHCRNICQIIKQNDVRQKIYFQKTYDFISQLIEMRNLDELVIENSEGIIYYYTPSKYLRIIN
;
A
#
# COMPACT_ATOMS: atom_id res chain seq x y z
N MET A 1 5.46 51.81 -26.41
CA MET A 1 6.60 51.38 -25.56
C MET A 1 6.12 50.22 -24.72
N ASN A 2 6.57 49.01 -25.06
CA ASN A 2 6.41 47.83 -24.22
C ASN A 2 7.21 48.02 -22.93
N ILE A 3 6.78 47.31 -21.88
CA ILE A 3 7.55 46.76 -20.75
C ILE A 3 6.80 47.04 -19.42
N LEU A 4 6.62 45.97 -18.64
CA LEU A 4 6.39 45.94 -17.19
C LEU A 4 4.97 45.87 -16.58
N ILE A 5 3.96 45.23 -17.19
CA ILE A 5 2.85 44.67 -16.35
C ILE A 5 2.46 43.24 -16.77
N LYS A 6 3.33 42.52 -17.47
CA LYS A 6 3.15 41.07 -17.70
C LYS A 6 3.74 40.20 -16.58
N GLN A 7 4.53 40.79 -15.67
CA GLN A 7 5.22 40.06 -14.59
C GLN A 7 4.49 40.09 -13.23
N ILE A 8 3.49 40.96 -13.03
CA ILE A 8 2.82 41.08 -11.72
C ILE A 8 1.80 39.94 -11.48
N PHE A 9 1.30 39.29 -12.53
CA PHE A 9 0.38 38.15 -12.42
C PHE A 9 1.03 36.77 -12.64
N TYR A 10 2.36 36.68 -12.72
CA TYR A 10 3.06 35.43 -12.43
C TYR A 10 3.35 35.34 -10.94
N CYS A 11 2.29 35.41 -10.13
CA CYS A 11 2.31 34.66 -8.88
C CYS A 11 2.24 33.18 -9.28
N ARG A 12 3.35 32.65 -9.80
CA ARG A 12 3.68 31.23 -9.72
C ARG A 12 3.75 30.98 -8.22
N MET A 13 2.61 30.74 -7.58
CA MET A 13 2.62 29.94 -6.37
C MET A 13 3.34 28.67 -6.80
N ARG A 14 4.62 28.56 -6.41
CA ARG A 14 5.33 27.30 -6.49
C ARG A 14 4.48 26.39 -5.64
N ASN A 15 3.65 25.58 -6.29
CA ASN A 15 2.93 24.56 -5.57
C ASN A 15 4.02 23.75 -4.85
N THR A 16 3.92 23.62 -3.53
CA THR A 16 4.84 22.83 -2.70
C THR A 16 4.11 21.65 -2.08
N LEU A 17 2.92 21.34 -2.58
CA LEU A 17 2.12 20.23 -2.09
C LEU A 17 2.74 18.91 -2.56
N GLU A 18 3.45 18.26 -1.65
CA GLU A 18 4.09 16.96 -1.88
C GLU A 18 3.17 15.78 -1.55
N SER A 19 2.10 16.02 -0.80
CA SER A 19 1.16 14.98 -0.36
C SER A 19 -0.29 15.44 -0.41
N ILE A 20 -1.17 14.57 -0.89
CA ILE A 20 -2.61 14.79 -0.87
C ILE A 20 -3.34 13.57 -0.31
N SER A 21 -4.39 13.83 0.47
CA SER A 21 -5.31 12.80 0.98
C SER A 21 -6.72 13.06 0.47
N LEU A 22 -7.28 12.09 -0.24
CA LEU A 22 -8.59 12.14 -0.89
C LEU A 22 -9.51 11.08 -0.26
N PHE A 23 -9.72 11.22 1.05
CA PHE A 23 -10.68 10.38 1.76
C PHE A 23 -12.10 10.85 1.44
N GLU A 24 -12.98 9.89 1.13
CA GLU A 24 -14.38 10.11 0.74
C GLU A 24 -14.59 11.03 -0.47
N PHE A 25 -13.52 11.30 -1.23
CA PHE A 25 -13.55 12.20 -2.37
C PHE A 25 -13.23 11.46 -3.67
N GLN A 26 -14.25 11.26 -4.50
CA GLN A 26 -14.07 10.70 -5.83
C GLN A 26 -13.73 11.82 -6.81
N LEU A 27 -12.63 11.67 -7.54
CA LEU A 27 -12.23 12.63 -8.56
C LEU A 27 -13.05 12.41 -9.83
N ASP A 28 -13.69 13.47 -10.31
CA ASP A 28 -14.16 13.49 -11.69
C ASP A 28 -12.96 13.51 -12.67
N ALA A 29 -13.25 13.25 -13.95
CA ALA A 29 -12.22 13.21 -14.99
C ALA A 29 -11.44 14.52 -15.16
N ALA A 30 -12.05 15.67 -14.86
CA ALA A 30 -11.38 16.97 -14.98
C ALA A 30 -10.38 17.18 -13.84
N ASN A 31 -10.76 16.82 -12.61
CA ASN A 31 -9.92 16.88 -11.42
C ASN A 31 -8.79 15.83 -11.47
N ALA A 32 -9.07 14.62 -11.96
CA ALA A 32 -8.05 13.60 -12.20
C ALA A 32 -6.98 14.10 -13.19
N LYS A 33 -7.37 14.74 -14.30
CA LYS A 33 -6.41 15.34 -15.25
C LYS A 33 -5.55 16.46 -14.65
N ARG A 34 -6.06 17.19 -13.67
CA ARG A 34 -5.29 18.24 -12.97
C ARG A 34 -4.20 17.64 -12.08
N LEU A 35 -4.46 16.48 -11.45
CA LEU A 35 -3.46 15.74 -10.66
C LEU A 35 -2.27 15.30 -11.52
N LYS A 36 -2.50 14.90 -12.77
CA LYS A 36 -1.39 14.52 -13.68
C LYS A 36 -0.31 15.60 -13.83
N ASN A 37 -0.70 16.86 -13.72
CA ASN A 37 0.20 18.00 -13.89
C ASN A 37 0.56 18.70 -12.56
N SER A 38 0.20 18.11 -11.41
CA SER A 38 0.48 18.70 -10.10
C SER A 38 1.89 18.34 -9.65
N PHE A 39 2.85 19.20 -9.96
CA PHE A 39 4.19 19.17 -9.37
C PHE A 39 4.18 20.01 -8.07
N PRO A 40 4.86 19.59 -6.97
CA PRO A 40 5.74 18.44 -6.75
C PRO A 40 5.05 17.28 -6.04
N LEU A 41 3.82 16.92 -6.41
CA LEU A 41 3.07 15.89 -5.68
C LEU A 41 3.72 14.51 -5.85
N THR A 42 4.21 13.95 -4.74
CA THR A 42 4.90 12.65 -4.71
C THR A 42 4.13 11.59 -3.92
N ASN A 43 3.18 12.01 -3.08
CA ASN A 43 2.41 11.12 -2.23
C ASN A 43 0.91 11.32 -2.44
N ILE A 44 0.18 10.22 -2.57
CA ILE A 44 -1.28 10.24 -2.61
C ILE A 44 -1.85 9.19 -1.67
N SER A 45 -2.82 9.62 -0.86
CA SER A 45 -3.62 8.75 0.00
C SER A 45 -5.07 8.81 -0.44
N ILE A 46 -5.70 7.66 -0.64
CA ILE A 46 -7.10 7.55 -1.03
C ILE A 46 -7.80 6.53 -0.14
N ASP A 47 -9.12 6.66 -0.03
CA ASP A 47 -9.92 5.55 0.47
C ASP A 47 -10.03 4.45 -0.57
N TYR A 48 -10.15 3.22 -0.10
CA TYR A 48 -10.49 2.06 -0.90
C TYR A 48 -11.70 2.30 -1.83
N ARG A 49 -12.72 3.00 -1.34
CA ARG A 49 -13.95 3.31 -2.10
C ARG A 49 -13.71 4.30 -3.25
N MET A 50 -12.62 5.06 -3.20
CA MET A 50 -12.23 6.08 -4.17
C MET A 50 -11.18 5.59 -5.16
N LEU A 51 -10.78 4.31 -5.07
CA LEU A 51 -9.93 3.67 -6.07
C LEU A 51 -10.75 3.47 -7.35
N ASP A 52 -10.44 4.23 -8.40
CA ASP A 52 -11.11 4.12 -9.69
C ASP A 52 -10.11 4.22 -10.87
N PRO A 53 -10.51 3.80 -12.08
CA PRO A 53 -9.62 3.81 -13.25
C PRO A 53 -9.19 5.22 -13.66
N ALA A 54 -10.06 6.22 -13.50
CA ALA A 54 -9.76 7.59 -13.91
C ALA A 54 -8.64 8.20 -13.06
N LEU A 55 -8.61 7.91 -11.76
CA LEU A 55 -7.51 8.26 -10.87
C LEU A 55 -6.19 7.62 -11.34
N LEU A 56 -6.17 6.30 -11.55
CA LEU A 56 -4.94 5.58 -11.92
C LEU A 56 -4.40 6.01 -13.29
N LEU A 57 -5.28 6.25 -14.26
CA LEU A 57 -4.90 6.72 -15.61
C LEU A 57 -4.33 8.15 -15.64
N ASN A 58 -4.69 8.97 -14.64
CA ASN A 58 -4.27 10.36 -14.57
C ASN A 58 -3.37 10.63 -13.36
N MET A 59 -2.82 9.59 -12.74
CA MET A 59 -1.80 9.75 -11.70
C MET A 59 -0.57 10.42 -12.32
N SER A 60 0.04 11.36 -11.59
CA SER A 60 1.30 11.96 -12.03
C SER A 60 2.41 10.92 -11.97
N ASN A 61 3.33 10.96 -12.93
CA ASN A 61 4.56 10.14 -12.93
C ASN A 61 5.53 10.53 -11.81
N ASP A 62 5.26 11.62 -11.09
CA ASP A 62 6.04 12.02 -9.91
C ASP A 62 5.61 11.29 -8.64
N ILE A 63 4.45 10.60 -8.65
CA ILE A 63 3.93 9.87 -7.48
C ILE A 63 4.81 8.65 -7.20
N ARG A 64 5.43 8.66 -6.02
CA ARG A 64 6.26 7.57 -5.48
C ARG A 64 5.53 6.73 -4.46
N THR A 65 4.61 7.34 -3.72
CA THR A 65 3.89 6.67 -2.63
C THR A 65 2.40 6.72 -2.86
N LEU A 66 1.78 5.54 -2.94
CA LEU A 66 0.33 5.37 -3.01
C LEU A 66 -0.16 4.66 -1.75
N LYS A 67 -1.07 5.30 -1.02
CA LYS A 67 -1.75 4.71 0.12
C LYS A 67 -3.23 4.51 -0.18
N ILE A 68 -3.66 3.25 -0.21
CA ILE A 68 -5.06 2.86 -0.33
C ILE A 68 -5.54 2.46 1.07
N ALA A 69 -6.15 3.41 1.77
CA ALA A 69 -6.64 3.21 3.12
C ALA A 69 -7.87 2.28 3.12
N PHE A 70 -7.89 1.37 4.08
CA PHE A 70 -9.05 0.52 4.33
C PHE A 70 -10.09 1.30 5.14
N ASP A 71 -11.32 1.36 4.65
CA ASP A 71 -12.46 1.87 5.41
C ASP A 71 -13.01 0.76 6.34
N VAL A 72 -13.16 1.07 7.62
CA VAL A 72 -13.60 0.13 8.67
C VAL A 72 -15.05 -0.33 8.44
N GLY A 73 -15.86 0.41 7.68
CA GLY A 73 -17.23 0.03 7.30
C GLY A 73 -17.33 -1.13 6.31
N ILE A 74 -16.20 -1.63 5.79
CA ILE A 74 -16.09 -2.60 4.70
C ILE A 74 -16.38 -4.05 5.12
N LEU A 75 -16.60 -4.35 6.40
CA LEU A 75 -16.79 -5.72 6.88
C LEU A 75 -18.15 -6.35 6.50
N THR A 76 -19.15 -5.56 6.11
CA THR A 76 -20.54 -6.05 6.00
C THR A 76 -21.11 -6.07 4.58
N ASP A 77 -20.54 -5.35 3.62
CA ASP A 77 -21.25 -5.09 2.35
C ASP A 77 -20.65 -5.79 1.13
N ARG A 78 -21.43 -6.70 0.53
CA ARG A 78 -21.27 -7.38 -0.78
C ARG A 78 -19.92 -7.13 -1.49
N MET A 79 -18.92 -7.96 -1.19
CA MET A 79 -17.54 -7.77 -1.69
C MET A 79 -17.39 -7.74 -3.22
N LYS A 80 -18.28 -8.40 -3.98
CA LYS A 80 -18.05 -8.66 -5.42
C LYS A 80 -18.13 -7.44 -6.36
N ASN A 81 -18.76 -6.33 -5.96
CA ASN A 81 -18.88 -5.13 -6.82
C ASN A 81 -17.80 -4.07 -6.56
N ARG A 82 -16.80 -4.37 -5.75
CA ARG A 82 -15.81 -3.38 -5.33
C ARG A 82 -14.74 -3.18 -6.40
N ALA A 83 -14.24 -1.94 -6.51
CA ALA A 83 -13.31 -1.52 -7.56
C ALA A 83 -12.09 -2.45 -7.69
N ILE A 84 -11.56 -2.93 -6.57
CA ILE A 84 -10.41 -3.84 -6.59
C ILE A 84 -10.64 -5.13 -7.38
N TYR A 85 -11.86 -5.68 -7.37
CA TYR A 85 -12.13 -6.95 -8.05
C TYR A 85 -12.27 -6.75 -9.56
N LYS A 86 -12.34 -5.50 -10.02
CA LYS A 86 -12.35 -5.17 -11.44
C LYS A 86 -10.96 -5.38 -12.01
N TYR A 87 -10.89 -6.22 -13.05
CA TYR A 87 -9.65 -6.52 -13.78
C TYR A 87 -8.90 -5.26 -14.22
N GLU A 88 -9.64 -4.25 -14.71
CA GLU A 88 -9.11 -2.95 -15.13
C GLU A 88 -8.27 -2.26 -14.06
N ILE A 89 -8.71 -2.25 -12.79
CA ILE A 89 -7.94 -1.64 -11.69
C ILE A 89 -6.62 -2.36 -11.47
N LYS A 90 -6.60 -3.69 -11.65
CA LYS A 90 -5.39 -4.51 -11.47
C LYS A 90 -4.36 -4.16 -12.55
N THR A 91 -4.81 -4.13 -13.79
CA THR A 91 -3.97 -3.78 -14.94
C THR A 91 -3.40 -2.38 -14.76
N LEU A 92 -4.26 -1.39 -14.47
CA LEU A 92 -3.81 -0.02 -14.29
C LEU A 92 -2.87 0.17 -13.11
N LEU A 93 -3.06 -0.57 -12.01
CA LEU A 93 -2.15 -0.54 -10.87
C LEU A 93 -0.78 -1.15 -11.21
N SER A 94 -0.76 -2.24 -11.97
CA SER A 94 0.49 -2.87 -12.44
C SER A 94 1.29 -2.00 -13.42
N GLU A 95 0.64 -1.04 -14.07
CA GLU A 95 1.28 -0.10 -14.99
C GLU A 95 1.92 1.12 -14.28
N GLN A 96 1.72 1.26 -12.96
CA GLN A 96 2.24 2.40 -12.18
C GLN A 96 3.73 2.23 -11.85
N ASN A 97 4.59 2.30 -12.88
CA ASN A 97 6.03 2.05 -12.78
C ASN A 97 6.78 2.97 -11.80
N GLU A 98 6.22 4.15 -11.50
CA GLU A 98 6.89 5.16 -10.68
C GLU A 98 6.66 4.95 -9.18
N ILE A 99 5.67 4.13 -8.80
CA ILE A 99 5.34 3.84 -7.41
C ILE A 99 6.40 2.91 -6.81
N GLU A 100 7.05 3.42 -5.76
CA GLU A 100 8.05 2.70 -4.98
C GLU A 100 7.49 2.22 -3.63
N GLU A 101 6.46 2.89 -3.12
CA GLU A 101 5.80 2.55 -1.85
C GLU A 101 4.29 2.39 -2.02
N LEU A 102 3.77 1.25 -1.58
CA LEU A 102 2.34 0.94 -1.67
C LEU A 102 1.81 0.51 -0.30
N THR A 103 0.79 1.21 0.19
CA THR A 103 -0.01 0.75 1.31
C THR A 103 -1.34 0.19 0.82
N ILE A 104 -1.64 -1.05 1.18
CA ILE A 104 -2.81 -1.78 0.70
C ILE A 104 -3.32 -2.76 1.75
N SER A 105 -4.61 -3.09 1.70
CA SER A 105 -5.22 -4.02 2.65
C SER A 105 -4.96 -5.48 2.28
N LEU A 106 -4.79 -6.37 3.27
CA LEU A 106 -4.65 -7.82 3.05
C LEU A 106 -5.82 -8.41 2.25
N HIS A 107 -7.00 -7.80 2.33
CA HIS A 107 -8.18 -8.17 1.54
C HIS A 107 -7.92 -8.19 0.02
N PHE A 108 -6.91 -7.45 -0.47
CA PHE A 108 -6.54 -7.41 -1.88
C PHE A 108 -5.98 -8.75 -2.38
N PHE A 109 -5.40 -9.55 -1.50
CA PHE A 109 -4.73 -10.80 -1.84
C PHE A 109 -5.67 -12.02 -1.80
N ARG A 110 -6.94 -11.84 -1.39
CA ARG A 110 -7.87 -12.96 -1.12
C ARG A 110 -8.19 -13.85 -2.33
N GLU A 111 -8.28 -13.26 -3.52
CA GLU A 111 -8.80 -13.96 -4.71
C GLU A 111 -7.72 -14.19 -5.77
N TRP A 112 -6.48 -13.74 -5.55
CA TRP A 112 -5.52 -13.55 -6.63
C TRP A 112 -4.37 -14.52 -6.50
N VAL A 113 -4.24 -15.37 -7.51
CA VAL A 113 -3.21 -16.42 -7.61
C VAL A 113 -1.84 -15.84 -7.96
N SER A 114 -1.80 -14.60 -8.48
CA SER A 114 -0.57 -13.92 -8.90
C SER A 114 -0.49 -12.51 -8.32
N LEU A 115 0.73 -12.08 -8.00
CA LEU A 115 1.07 -10.76 -7.47
C LEU A 115 1.42 -9.73 -8.57
N SER A 116 1.27 -10.11 -9.85
CA SER A 116 1.59 -9.26 -11.01
C SER A 116 0.78 -7.96 -11.13
N PHE A 117 -0.25 -7.80 -10.31
CA PHE A 117 -1.04 -6.59 -10.21
C PHE A 117 -0.35 -5.45 -9.47
N LEU A 118 0.70 -5.75 -8.70
CA LEU A 118 1.44 -4.78 -7.93
C LEU A 118 2.35 -3.96 -8.87
N PRO A 119 2.65 -2.69 -8.53
CA PRO A 119 3.63 -1.90 -9.25
C PRO A 119 4.98 -2.64 -9.37
N PRO A 120 5.63 -2.64 -10.55
CA PRO A 120 6.81 -3.47 -10.79
C PRO A 120 8.07 -2.99 -10.07
N ASN A 121 8.18 -1.69 -9.79
CA ASN A 121 9.33 -1.08 -9.11
C ASN A 121 9.12 -0.91 -7.60
N LEU A 122 8.19 -1.67 -7.03
CA LEU A 122 7.85 -1.56 -5.62
C LEU A 122 9.02 -1.94 -4.72
N LYS A 123 9.49 -0.99 -3.91
CA LYS A 123 10.55 -1.19 -2.92
C LYS A 123 9.99 -1.46 -1.52
N HIS A 124 8.85 -0.85 -1.20
CA HIS A 124 8.18 -0.97 0.09
C HIS A 124 6.71 -1.35 -0.08
N LEU A 125 6.32 -2.50 0.47
CA LEU A 125 4.92 -2.87 0.62
C LEU A 125 4.48 -2.72 2.08
N LYS A 126 3.36 -2.03 2.30
CA LYS A 126 2.68 -1.95 3.59
C LYS A 126 1.32 -2.63 3.51
N ILE A 127 1.16 -3.71 4.26
CA ILE A 127 -0.08 -4.50 4.31
C ILE A 127 -0.88 -4.13 5.56
N THR A 128 -2.07 -3.59 5.38
CA THR A 128 -2.99 -3.28 6.48
C THR A 128 -4.03 -4.37 6.69
N CYS A 129 -4.70 -4.33 7.84
CA CYS A 129 -5.74 -5.28 8.22
C CYS A 129 -5.25 -6.74 8.19
N PHE A 130 -3.99 -6.95 8.57
CA PHE A 130 -3.36 -8.25 8.43
C PHE A 130 -3.91 -9.27 9.43
N ASN A 131 -4.37 -10.41 8.91
CA ASN A 131 -4.84 -11.55 9.68
C ASN A 131 -4.68 -12.85 8.88
N PHE A 132 -3.58 -13.58 9.08
CA PHE A 132 -3.29 -14.82 8.34
C PHE A 132 -4.34 -15.93 8.55
N ASP A 133 -5.09 -15.94 9.65
CA ASP A 133 -6.09 -17.00 9.92
C ASP A 133 -7.32 -16.89 9.00
N LEU A 134 -7.54 -15.72 8.37
CA LEU A 134 -8.69 -15.46 7.50
C LEU A 134 -8.40 -15.61 6.02
N TYR A 135 -7.14 -15.84 5.63
CA TYR A 135 -6.74 -15.88 4.22
C TYR A 135 -5.86 -17.09 3.95
N SER A 136 -6.25 -17.89 2.95
CA SER A 136 -5.32 -18.78 2.26
C SER A 136 -4.88 -18.07 0.99
N ILE A 137 -3.59 -17.84 0.81
CA ILE A 137 -3.09 -17.32 -0.47
C ILE A 137 -2.46 -18.47 -1.21
N ASN A 138 -3.02 -18.79 -2.38
CA ASN A 138 -2.33 -19.62 -3.36
C ASN A 138 -1.39 -18.71 -4.12
N ALA A 139 -0.25 -18.39 -3.53
CA ALA A 139 0.80 -17.70 -4.28
C ALA A 139 1.28 -18.68 -5.37
N GLY A 140 1.17 -18.29 -6.63
CA GLY A 140 1.91 -18.96 -7.70
C GLY A 140 3.41 -18.93 -7.44
N ASP A 141 4.20 -19.54 -8.32
CA ASP A 141 5.65 -19.70 -8.12
C ASP A 141 6.42 -18.37 -7.99
N GLU A 142 5.84 -17.26 -8.43
CA GLU A 142 6.45 -15.94 -8.39
C GLU A 142 6.17 -15.20 -7.07
N LYS A 143 7.24 -15.00 -6.29
CA LYS A 143 7.23 -14.18 -5.08
C LYS A 143 7.62 -12.74 -5.38
N LEU A 144 6.99 -11.80 -4.68
CA LEU A 144 7.29 -10.38 -4.78
C LEU A 144 8.68 -10.07 -4.18
N ASN A 145 9.45 -9.27 -4.90
CA ASN A 145 10.75 -8.81 -4.47
C ASN A 145 10.67 -7.37 -3.95
N VAL A 146 10.61 -7.21 -2.62
CA VAL A 146 10.59 -5.89 -1.95
C VAL A 146 11.73 -5.80 -0.94
N LYS A 147 12.23 -4.58 -0.74
CA LYS A 147 13.27 -4.30 0.26
C LYS A 147 12.71 -4.11 1.65
N LYS A 148 11.50 -3.56 1.76
CA LYS A 148 10.81 -3.32 3.02
C LYS A 148 9.40 -3.88 2.99
N LEU A 149 9.03 -4.58 4.05
CA LEU A 149 7.65 -5.00 4.29
C LEU A 149 7.19 -4.46 5.63
N THR A 150 6.06 -3.77 5.64
CA THR A 150 5.39 -3.33 6.87
C THR A 150 4.05 -4.01 7.00
N ILE A 151 3.79 -4.60 8.17
CA ILE A 151 2.54 -5.27 8.48
C ILE A 151 1.85 -4.52 9.59
N HIS A 152 0.65 -4.04 9.29
CA HIS A 152 -0.20 -3.35 10.23
C HIS A 152 -1.31 -4.26 10.74
N HIS A 153 -1.24 -4.59 12.02
CA HIS A 153 -2.17 -5.53 12.65
C HIS A 153 -3.52 -4.91 13.00
N CYS A 154 -4.57 -5.72 12.83
CA CYS A 154 -5.88 -5.41 13.41
C CYS A 154 -5.82 -5.42 14.95
N ARG A 155 -6.53 -4.45 15.57
CA ARG A 155 -6.56 -4.14 17.02
C ARG A 155 -6.63 -5.36 17.95
N ASN A 156 -7.33 -6.42 17.57
CA ASN A 156 -7.62 -7.56 18.45
C ASN A 156 -6.41 -8.44 18.77
N ILE A 157 -5.41 -8.51 17.89
CA ILE A 157 -4.23 -9.37 18.07
C ILE A 157 -3.21 -8.73 19.03
N CYS A 158 -3.17 -7.40 19.08
CA CYS A 158 -2.24 -6.64 19.91
C CYS A 158 -2.42 -6.89 21.41
N GLN A 159 -3.63 -7.25 21.85
CA GLN A 159 -3.92 -7.58 23.25
C GLN A 159 -3.45 -8.99 23.62
N ILE A 160 -3.51 -9.94 22.69
CA ILE A 160 -3.11 -11.35 22.91
C ILE A 160 -1.58 -11.47 22.95
N ILE A 161 -0.87 -10.71 22.13
CA ILE A 161 0.59 -10.74 22.01
C ILE A 161 1.29 -10.14 23.24
N LYS A 162 0.71 -9.11 23.88
CA LYS A 162 1.32 -8.41 25.02
C LYS A 162 1.34 -9.23 26.32
N GLN A 163 0.65 -10.38 26.39
CA GLN A 163 0.46 -11.13 27.64
C GLN A 163 1.28 -12.42 27.74
N ASN A 164 1.88 -12.90 26.65
CA ASN A 164 2.54 -14.22 26.63
C ASN A 164 3.62 -14.34 25.54
N ASP A 165 4.88 -14.41 25.95
CA ASP A 165 6.06 -14.51 25.06
C ASP A 165 6.00 -15.73 24.12
N VAL A 166 5.47 -16.86 24.58
CA VAL A 166 5.34 -18.08 23.74
C VAL A 166 4.31 -17.85 22.64
N ARG A 167 3.16 -17.26 22.97
CA ARG A 167 2.12 -16.93 21.97
C ARG A 167 2.61 -15.88 20.97
N GLN A 168 3.40 -14.90 21.43
CA GLN A 168 4.04 -13.92 20.55
C GLN A 168 5.00 -14.59 19.56
N LYS A 169 5.85 -15.51 20.03
CA LYS A 169 6.76 -16.28 19.15
C LYS A 169 6.00 -17.09 18.10
N ILE A 170 4.98 -17.83 18.51
CA ILE A 170 4.14 -18.62 17.58
C ILE A 170 3.47 -17.70 16.55
N TYR A 171 2.96 -16.56 17.00
CA TYR A 171 2.31 -15.59 16.13
C TYR A 171 3.27 -15.03 15.07
N PHE A 172 4.47 -14.65 15.48
CA PHE A 172 5.49 -14.17 14.54
C PHE A 172 5.94 -15.26 13.58
N GLN A 173 6.07 -16.50 14.05
CA GLN A 173 6.38 -17.63 13.17
C GLN A 173 5.30 -17.80 12.09
N LYS A 174 4.03 -17.84 12.47
CA LYS A 174 2.91 -17.93 11.51
C LYS A 174 2.88 -16.76 10.53
N THR A 175 3.16 -15.56 11.01
CA THR A 175 3.24 -14.34 10.19
C THR A 175 4.37 -14.48 9.17
N TYR A 176 5.55 -14.92 9.61
CA TYR A 176 6.69 -15.20 8.74
C TYR A 176 6.35 -16.27 7.69
N ASP A 177 5.78 -17.40 8.11
CA ASP A 177 5.41 -18.51 7.22
C ASP A 177 4.42 -18.03 6.14
N PHE A 178 3.43 -17.23 6.53
CA PHE A 178 2.48 -16.62 5.59
C PHE A 178 3.16 -15.66 4.60
N ILE A 179 3.97 -14.72 5.10
CA ILE A 179 4.68 -13.75 4.24
C ILE A 179 5.64 -14.46 3.28
N SER A 180 6.30 -15.53 3.74
CA SER A 180 7.26 -16.28 2.94
C SER A 180 6.65 -16.94 1.70
N GLN A 181 5.32 -17.08 1.67
CA GLN A 181 4.59 -17.53 0.48
C GLN A 181 4.46 -16.41 -0.55
N LEU A 182 4.47 -15.14 -0.12
CA LEU A 182 4.24 -13.96 -0.96
C LEU A 182 5.53 -13.23 -1.35
N ILE A 183 6.51 -13.18 -0.45
CA ILE A 183 7.69 -12.32 -0.55
C ILE A 183 8.95 -13.17 -0.65
N GLU A 184 9.89 -12.74 -1.49
CA GLU A 184 11.24 -13.29 -1.52
C GLU A 184 12.02 -12.83 -0.29
N MET A 185 11.94 -13.62 0.79
CA MET A 185 12.49 -13.29 2.10
C MET A 185 14.00 -13.04 2.08
N ARG A 186 14.74 -13.59 1.11
CA ARG A 186 16.20 -13.37 0.99
C ARG A 186 16.57 -11.96 0.59
N ASN A 187 15.67 -11.26 -0.10
CA ASN A 187 15.91 -9.90 -0.61
C ASN A 187 15.34 -8.80 0.32
N LEU A 188 14.62 -9.21 1.36
CA LEU A 188 13.97 -8.35 2.32
C LEU A 188 14.99 -7.80 3.34
N ASP A 189 15.28 -6.51 3.26
CA ASP A 189 16.20 -5.83 4.16
C ASP A 189 15.54 -5.53 5.52
N GLU A 190 14.23 -5.23 5.53
CA GLU A 190 13.48 -4.83 6.73
C GLU A 190 12.06 -5.42 6.77
N LEU A 191 11.70 -6.09 7.89
CA LEU A 191 10.33 -6.48 8.23
C LEU A 191 9.85 -5.70 9.46
N VAL A 192 8.83 -4.88 9.28
CA VAL A 192 8.27 -4.04 10.32
C VAL A 192 6.88 -4.56 10.68
N ILE A 193 6.65 -4.86 11.95
CA ILE A 193 5.33 -5.19 12.45
C ILE A 193 4.85 -4.05 13.34
N GLU A 194 3.79 -3.34 12.93
CA GLU A 194 3.24 -2.19 13.65
C GLU A 194 1.79 -2.44 14.09
N ASN A 195 1.44 -1.91 15.26
CA ASN A 195 0.06 -1.90 15.73
C ASN A 195 -0.70 -0.64 15.30
N SER A 196 -2.00 -0.57 15.63
CA SER A 196 -2.84 0.61 15.37
C SER A 196 -2.39 1.90 16.04
N GLU A 197 -1.50 1.84 17.03
CA GLU A 197 -0.96 2.98 17.78
C GLU A 197 0.42 3.41 17.26
N GLY A 198 0.93 2.77 16.20
CA GLY A 198 2.26 3.03 15.66
C GLY A 198 3.40 2.47 16.51
N ILE A 199 3.11 1.60 17.49
CA ILE A 199 4.14 0.86 18.21
C ILE A 199 4.75 -0.16 17.25
N ILE A 200 6.07 -0.06 17.08
CA ILE A 200 6.82 -0.86 16.14
C ILE A 200 7.49 -2.02 16.87
N TYR A 201 7.14 -3.23 16.45
CA TYR A 201 7.87 -4.45 16.69
C TYR A 201 8.76 -4.70 15.47
N TYR A 202 10.01 -4.23 15.56
CA TYR A 202 10.99 -4.45 14.49
C TYR A 202 11.42 -5.91 14.46
N TYR A 203 11.41 -6.49 13.27
CA TYR A 203 11.86 -7.85 13.06
C TYR A 203 12.82 -7.89 11.86
N THR A 204 14.03 -8.38 12.05
CA THR A 204 14.98 -8.52 10.94
C THR A 204 15.07 -10.00 10.55
N PRO A 205 14.73 -10.38 9.31
CA PRO A 205 14.80 -11.78 8.85
C PRO A 205 16.19 -12.41 9.06
N SER A 206 17.25 -11.61 8.93
CA SER A 206 18.64 -12.06 9.08
C SER A 206 18.99 -12.63 10.46
N LYS A 207 18.25 -12.26 11.53
CA LYS A 207 18.48 -12.80 12.88
C LYS A 207 17.82 -14.16 13.12
N TYR A 208 16.82 -14.56 12.32
CA TYR A 208 16.12 -15.83 12.51
C TYR A 208 16.65 -16.98 11.65
N LEU A 209 17.41 -16.72 10.58
CA LEU A 209 18.24 -17.75 9.93
C LEU A 209 19.20 -18.44 10.92
N ARG A 210 19.56 -17.78 12.03
CA ARG A 210 20.41 -18.34 13.09
C ARG A 210 19.66 -19.04 14.22
N ILE A 211 18.33 -18.91 14.30
CA ILE A 211 17.52 -19.43 15.43
C ILE A 211 16.81 -20.74 15.05
N ILE A 212 16.81 -21.11 13.75
CA ILE A 212 16.16 -22.33 13.25
C ILE A 212 17.15 -23.51 13.09
N ASN A 213 18.41 -23.35 13.51
CA ASN A 213 19.38 -24.45 13.66
C ASN A 213 19.60 -24.81 15.13
#